data_AF-X1RWE5-F1
#
_entry.id   AF-X1RWE5-F1
#
_cell.length_a   1.000
_cell.length_b   1.000
_cell.length_c   1.000
_cell.angle_alpha   90.00
_cell.angle_beta   90.00
_cell.angle_gamma   90.00
#
_symmetry.space_group_name_H-M   'P 1'
#
loop_
_entity.id
_entity.type
_entity.pdbx_description
1 polymer ?
#
loop_
_entity_poly.entity_id
_entity_poly.type
_entity_poly.pdbx_seq_one_letter_code
_entity_poly.pdbx_strand_id
1 'polypeptide(L)'
;PNNEFGVIVQNQQVLARQQVLYIGDGTAVVAAETKEAAAKAMELIEVEYEELPGIFDPEEAEKKDAPLIHSELENNQVVHHRLRKGDTEKGFAQAEVILEREYTTQFVEHGYIETESLVAVPYEHNTLVTIYGSIQNPFSCRNAVASVLKVPLNKVRIIQNHMGGSFGGKDEVMSSMAARAAILALKTDRPVKMVNTRDESILESYKRHPYKMKYKIGATKEGKLAAMEIKCLADSGAYACQTPFVTWRSVVQATGPYELHNVKTDTYGYYTNNVYTGAMRGYGSPQIIFAQESLMDELAEELKMTPMGLRLKNIYHNNSITASGQKLDNHQVSLEEVINKAVEVSNYKEKYREYSEPQSGDKKRGIGMAISFRGCSLGAEATDAAGAIVAIQHDGSILISCGLAENGEGLKTVFTQIAAEELGVDIRRINYMEVDTSVSPESGATVASRSTILGGNAVKNAAHQLKETLAEIIAAEFKIRTDNLDFKNENIYEKNKNQKIISFNKVI
;
A
#
# COMPACT_ATOMS: atom_id res chain seq x y z
N PRO A 1 -10.08 -2.63 29.18
CA PRO A 1 -9.69 -2.27 27.79
C PRO A 1 -8.21 -1.86 27.72
N ASN A 2 -7.51 -2.17 26.63
CA ASN A 2 -6.27 -1.49 26.25
C ASN A 2 -6.65 -0.23 25.46
N ASN A 3 -6.03 0.91 25.69
CA ASN A 3 -6.39 2.15 24.97
C ASN A 3 -5.49 2.43 23.76
N GLU A 4 -4.51 1.57 23.48
CA GLU A 4 -3.53 1.77 22.42
C GLU A 4 -3.75 0.81 21.24
N PHE A 5 -3.47 1.29 20.04
CA PHE A 5 -3.45 0.52 18.81
C PHE A 5 -2.36 1.04 17.85
N GLY A 6 -2.14 0.30 16.76
CA GLY A 6 -1.14 0.58 15.74
C GLY A 6 -0.54 -0.72 15.21
N VAL A 7 -0.20 -0.77 13.92
CA VAL A 7 0.33 -2.01 13.30
C VAL A 7 1.84 -2.14 13.53
N ILE A 8 2.59 -1.04 13.38
CA ILE A 8 4.05 -1.05 13.51
C ILE A 8 4.47 -0.63 14.93
N VAL A 9 3.97 0.52 15.38
CA VAL A 9 4.18 1.06 16.73
C VAL A 9 2.81 1.30 17.33
N GLN A 10 2.56 0.75 18.52
CA GLN A 10 1.29 0.93 19.22
C GLN A 10 1.32 2.22 20.04
N ASN A 11 1.37 3.36 19.38
CA ASN A 11 1.43 4.67 20.06
C ASN A 11 0.20 5.55 19.82
N GLN A 12 -0.82 5.08 19.11
CA GLN A 12 -2.07 5.83 18.94
C GLN A 12 -3.14 5.36 19.91
N GLN A 13 -3.85 6.31 20.52
CA GLN A 13 -4.93 6.01 21.45
C GLN A 13 -6.29 5.94 20.75
N VAL A 14 -7.13 4.96 21.12
CA VAL A 14 -8.50 4.85 20.58
C VAL A 14 -9.30 6.10 20.91
N LEU A 15 -9.20 6.57 22.16
CA LEU A 15 -9.61 7.89 22.60
C LEU A 15 -8.47 8.53 23.39
N ALA A 16 -8.11 9.77 23.06
CA ALA A 16 -7.10 10.53 23.77
C ALA A 16 -7.48 10.67 25.25
N ARG A 17 -6.56 10.30 26.15
CA ARG A 17 -6.81 10.28 27.60
C ARG A 17 -6.18 11.45 28.35
N GLN A 18 -4.90 11.72 28.13
CA GLN A 18 -4.15 12.73 28.87
C GLN A 18 -3.81 13.95 28.01
N GLN A 19 -3.50 13.72 26.74
CA GLN A 19 -3.09 14.76 25.81
C GLN A 19 -3.73 14.47 24.45
N VAL A 20 -4.08 15.56 23.76
CA VAL A 20 -4.42 15.55 22.34
C VAL A 20 -3.15 15.94 21.60
N LEU A 21 -2.68 15.08 20.71
CA LEU A 21 -1.43 15.29 19.97
C LEU A 21 -1.66 15.96 18.61
N TYR A 22 -2.87 15.85 18.06
CA TYR A 22 -3.28 16.59 16.87
C TYR A 22 -4.80 16.85 16.87
N ILE A 23 -5.24 17.78 16.02
CA ILE A 23 -6.64 18.24 15.97
C ILE A 23 -7.70 17.16 15.71
N GLY A 24 -7.32 15.98 15.20
CA GLY A 24 -8.23 14.86 14.93
C GLY A 24 -8.28 13.77 16.00
N ASP A 25 -7.57 13.92 17.12
CA ASP A 25 -7.69 12.97 18.23
C ASP A 25 -9.10 13.01 18.83
N GLY A 26 -9.79 11.87 18.80
CA GLY A 26 -11.07 11.72 19.46
C GLY A 26 -10.90 11.65 20.98
N THR A 27 -11.59 12.50 21.74
CA THR A 27 -11.55 12.51 23.22
C THR A 27 -12.74 11.76 23.84
N ALA A 28 -13.86 11.70 23.13
CA ALA A 28 -15.08 11.01 23.54
C ALA A 28 -15.78 10.37 22.35
N VAL A 29 -16.69 9.42 22.63
CA VAL A 29 -17.55 8.81 21.63
C VAL A 29 -18.96 8.63 22.19
N VAL A 30 -19.99 8.93 21.39
CA VAL A 30 -21.40 8.91 21.78
C VAL A 30 -22.17 7.88 20.96
N ALA A 31 -23.07 7.15 21.62
CA ALA A 31 -24.10 6.34 20.99
C ALA A 31 -25.50 6.91 21.32
N ALA A 32 -26.37 6.99 20.31
CA ALA A 32 -27.77 7.39 20.47
C ALA A 32 -28.65 6.63 19.46
N GLU A 33 -29.97 6.70 19.64
CA GLU A 33 -30.92 6.01 18.76
C GLU A 33 -31.06 6.65 17.37
N THR A 34 -30.70 7.93 17.23
CA THR A 34 -30.66 8.65 15.95
C THR A 34 -29.38 9.47 15.81
N LYS A 35 -29.02 9.82 14.57
CA LYS A 35 -27.86 10.67 14.28
C LYS A 35 -27.99 12.06 14.89
N GLU A 36 -29.21 12.61 14.86
CA GLU A 36 -29.52 13.93 15.42
C GLU A 36 -29.36 13.95 16.94
N ALA A 37 -29.76 12.86 17.62
CA ALA A 37 -29.57 12.71 19.06
C ALA A 37 -28.08 12.58 19.41
N ALA A 38 -27.31 11.83 18.62
CA ALA A 38 -25.86 11.70 18.81
C ALA A 38 -25.14 13.06 18.63
N ALA A 39 -25.48 13.81 17.58
CA ALA A 39 -24.92 15.14 17.33
C ALA A 39 -25.22 16.12 18.47
N LYS A 40 -26.48 16.17 18.94
CA LYS A 40 -26.86 17.00 20.10
C LYS A 40 -26.14 16.58 21.38
N ALA A 41 -25.95 15.29 21.61
CA ALA A 41 -25.24 14.81 22.79
C ALA A 41 -23.73 15.14 22.73
N MET A 42 -23.12 15.19 21.54
CA MET A 42 -21.74 15.67 21.37
C MET A 42 -21.59 17.15 21.76
N GLU A 43 -22.58 18.01 21.46
CA GLU A 43 -22.57 19.43 21.85
C GLU A 43 -22.62 19.66 23.37
N LEU A 44 -23.04 18.65 24.15
CA LEU A 44 -23.09 18.72 25.61
C LEU A 44 -21.79 18.29 26.30
N ILE A 45 -20.80 17.83 25.54
CA ILE A 45 -19.51 17.41 26.09
C ILE A 45 -18.63 18.65 26.28
N GLU A 46 -18.34 18.98 27.52
CA GLU A 46 -17.38 20.02 27.88
C GLU A 46 -16.01 19.40 28.12
N VAL A 47 -14.98 19.91 27.43
CA VAL A 47 -13.58 19.52 27.62
C VAL A 47 -12.76 20.78 27.85
N GLU A 48 -12.10 20.85 29.00
CA GLU A 48 -11.15 21.92 29.31
C GLU A 48 -9.75 21.51 28.87
N TYR A 49 -9.11 22.35 28.06
CA TYR A 49 -7.74 22.14 27.56
C TYR A 49 -6.77 23.14 28.16
N GLU A 50 -5.58 22.66 28.50
CA GLU A 50 -4.39 23.51 28.66
C GLU A 50 -3.60 23.46 27.36
N GLU A 51 -3.40 24.60 26.72
CA GLU A 51 -2.67 24.67 25.45
C GLU A 51 -1.17 24.47 25.68
N LEU A 52 -0.58 23.52 24.94
CA LEU A 52 0.84 23.20 25.00
C LEU A 52 1.55 23.72 23.74
N PRO A 53 2.85 24.08 23.80
CA PRO A 53 3.62 24.42 22.61
C PRO A 53 3.64 23.27 21.60
N GLY A 54 3.14 23.51 20.39
CA GLY A 54 3.16 22.54 19.30
C GLY A 54 4.35 22.67 18.36
N ILE A 55 4.70 21.58 17.68
CA ILE A 55 5.69 21.52 16.60
C ILE A 55 4.99 21.11 15.32
N PHE A 56 5.13 21.89 14.26
CA PHE A 56 4.45 21.64 12.98
C PHE A 56 5.40 21.57 11.78
N ASP A 57 6.72 21.55 12.03
CA ASP A 57 7.76 21.44 11.02
C ASP A 57 8.76 20.32 11.41
N PRO A 58 9.01 19.33 10.54
CA PRO A 58 9.99 18.27 10.83
C PRO A 58 11.43 18.78 11.05
N GLU A 59 11.82 19.94 10.49
CA GLU A 59 13.14 20.54 10.77
C GLU A 59 13.23 21.12 12.18
N GLU A 60 12.12 21.64 12.71
CA GLU A 60 12.03 22.07 14.11
C GLU A 60 12.02 20.85 15.05
N ALA A 61 11.33 19.77 14.66
CA ALA A 61 11.31 18.51 15.39
C ALA A 61 12.69 17.80 15.48
N GLU A 62 13.58 18.04 14.51
CA GLU A 62 14.96 17.51 14.49
C GLU A 62 15.85 18.15 15.57
N LYS A 63 15.51 19.35 16.06
CA LYS A 63 16.35 20.08 17.03
C LYS A 63 16.38 19.37 18.39
N LYS A 64 17.55 19.43 19.04
CA LYS A 64 17.80 18.74 20.33
C LYS A 64 16.92 19.24 21.48
N ASP A 65 16.51 20.50 21.42
CA ASP A 65 15.70 21.22 22.41
C ASP A 65 14.23 21.36 22.01
N ALA A 66 13.81 20.68 20.94
CA ALA A 66 12.41 20.66 20.51
C ALA A 66 11.51 20.04 21.59
N PRO A 67 10.33 20.62 21.89
CA PRO A 67 9.31 19.97 22.72
C PRO A 67 9.02 18.54 22.24
N LEU A 68 8.82 17.59 23.17
CA LEU A 68 8.54 16.21 22.79
C LEU A 68 7.06 16.02 22.50
N ILE A 69 6.72 15.43 21.35
CA ILE A 69 5.35 15.03 21.02
C ILE A 69 4.91 13.86 21.91
N HIS A 70 5.81 12.89 22.09
CA HIS A 70 5.64 11.74 22.98
C HIS A 70 6.62 11.89 24.13
N SER A 71 6.13 12.28 25.31
CA SER A 71 6.94 12.66 26.48
C SER A 71 7.87 11.57 27.01
N GLU A 72 7.58 10.31 26.67
CA GLU A 72 8.35 9.12 27.04
C GLU A 72 9.55 8.85 26.12
N LEU A 73 9.66 9.56 25.00
CA LEU A 73 10.76 9.41 24.04
C LEU A 73 11.91 10.38 24.32
N GLU A 74 13.11 10.05 23.82
CA GLU A 74 14.29 10.91 23.97
C GLU A 74 14.33 12.06 22.96
N ASN A 75 13.61 11.94 21.84
CA ASN A 75 13.52 12.93 20.76
C ASN A 75 12.29 12.63 19.89
N ASN A 76 12.01 13.52 18.92
CA ASN A 76 10.88 13.39 18.01
C ASN A 76 11.16 12.52 16.77
N GLN A 77 12.28 11.78 16.71
CA GLN A 77 12.61 10.94 15.56
C GLN A 77 11.83 9.61 15.62
N VAL A 78 10.95 9.38 14.66
CA VAL A 78 10.25 8.10 14.49
C VAL A 78 11.23 7.03 13.97
N VAL A 79 12.02 7.40 12.96
CA VAL A 79 12.90 6.47 12.26
C VAL A 79 14.02 7.21 11.53
N HIS A 80 15.16 6.55 11.35
CA HIS A 80 16.25 6.97 10.46
C HIS A 80 16.71 5.79 9.62
N HIS A 81 16.50 5.88 8.31
CA HIS A 81 17.00 4.91 7.35
C HIS A 81 18.25 5.40 6.65
N ARG A 82 19.27 4.54 6.60
CA ARG A 82 20.55 4.83 5.97
C ARG A 82 20.80 3.86 4.82
N LEU A 83 21.11 4.41 3.65
CA LEU A 83 21.61 3.66 2.51
C LEU A 83 22.97 4.21 2.11
N ARG A 84 23.94 3.31 1.92
CA ARG A 84 25.32 3.62 1.54
C ARG A 84 25.77 2.66 0.46
N LYS A 85 26.37 3.18 -0.60
CA LYS A 85 27.01 2.39 -1.67
C LYS A 85 28.23 3.16 -2.18
N GLY A 86 29.37 2.49 -2.30
CA GLY A 86 30.60 3.12 -2.80
C GLY A 86 31.07 4.30 -1.94
N ASP A 87 31.65 5.31 -2.58
CA ASP A 87 32.34 6.44 -1.93
C ASP A 87 31.91 7.75 -2.61
N THR A 88 31.04 8.52 -1.95
CA THR A 88 30.46 9.74 -2.53
C THR A 88 31.49 10.82 -2.74
N GLU A 89 32.48 10.96 -1.84
CA GLU A 89 33.56 11.94 -1.99
C GLU A 89 34.36 11.67 -3.28
N LYS A 90 34.74 10.40 -3.52
CA LYS A 90 35.42 10.02 -4.77
C LYS A 90 34.55 10.25 -6.00
N GLY A 91 33.25 9.95 -5.91
CA GLY A 91 32.33 10.16 -7.02
C GLY A 91 32.14 11.64 -7.36
N PHE A 92 32.01 12.54 -6.38
CA PHE A 92 31.93 13.98 -6.63
C PHE A 92 33.24 14.56 -7.14
N ALA A 93 34.40 14.04 -6.72
CA ALA A 93 35.69 14.46 -7.26
C ALA A 93 35.84 14.15 -8.77
N GLN A 94 35.07 13.20 -9.29
CA GLN A 94 35.02 12.84 -10.72
C GLN A 94 33.89 13.54 -11.48
N ALA A 95 33.00 14.25 -10.78
CA ALA A 95 31.91 14.97 -11.40
C ALA A 95 32.41 16.30 -11.98
N GLU A 96 31.95 16.63 -13.18
CA GLU A 96 32.24 17.91 -13.85
C GLU A 96 31.04 18.86 -13.78
N VAL A 97 29.84 18.31 -13.60
CA VAL A 97 28.61 19.06 -13.29
C VAL A 97 28.08 18.54 -11.97
N ILE A 98 27.84 19.45 -11.03
CA ILE A 98 27.26 19.15 -9.71
C ILE A 98 26.06 20.07 -9.50
N LEU A 99 24.92 19.48 -9.16
CA LEU A 99 23.71 20.23 -8.81
C LEU A 99 23.27 19.90 -7.39
N GLU A 100 22.83 20.93 -6.69
CA GLU A 100 22.13 20.83 -5.42
C GLU A 100 20.74 21.45 -5.57
N ARG A 101 19.72 20.71 -5.15
CA ARG A 101 18.31 21.10 -5.24
C ARG A 101 17.53 20.68 -4.02
N GLU A 102 16.52 21.47 -3.69
CA GLU A 102 15.59 21.21 -2.61
C GLU A 102 14.17 21.13 -3.18
N TYR A 103 13.46 20.06 -2.82
CA TYR A 103 12.11 19.77 -3.28
C TYR A 103 11.21 19.54 -2.08
N THR A 104 9.96 19.98 -2.16
CA THR A 104 8.96 19.77 -1.12
C THR A 104 7.71 19.14 -1.70
N THR A 105 7.02 18.35 -0.89
CA THR A 105 5.70 17.81 -1.20
C THR A 105 4.75 18.06 -0.04
N GLN A 106 3.48 18.25 -0.36
CA GLN A 106 2.41 18.59 0.57
C GLN A 106 1.64 17.36 1.07
N PHE A 107 0.80 17.55 2.09
CA PHE A 107 -0.20 16.57 2.47
C PHE A 107 -1.17 16.28 1.31
N VAL A 108 -1.50 15.00 1.13
CA VAL A 108 -2.52 14.58 0.16
C VAL A 108 -3.52 13.67 0.86
N GLU A 109 -4.80 14.01 0.70
CA GLU A 109 -5.95 13.21 1.12
C GLU A 109 -6.25 12.12 0.07
N HIS A 110 -6.66 10.95 0.53
CA HIS A 110 -7.03 9.82 -0.34
C HIS A 110 -8.28 10.11 -1.15
N GLY A 111 -9.27 10.75 -0.54
CA GLY A 111 -10.48 11.18 -1.23
C GLY A 111 -11.33 10.02 -1.77
N TYR A 112 -11.30 8.85 -1.10
CA TYR A 112 -12.23 7.75 -1.42
C TYR A 112 -13.68 8.20 -1.31
N ILE A 113 -14.53 7.76 -2.23
CA ILE A 113 -15.91 8.26 -2.36
C ILE A 113 -16.75 7.87 -1.15
N GLU A 114 -16.67 6.61 -0.74
CA GLU A 114 -17.28 6.13 0.50
C GLU A 114 -16.36 6.46 1.68
N THR A 115 -16.84 7.23 2.66
CA THR A 115 -16.10 7.48 3.91
C THR A 115 -15.96 6.20 4.76
N GLU A 116 -15.27 6.30 5.87
CA GLU A 116 -15.11 5.24 6.86
C GLU A 116 -16.48 4.85 7.40
N SER A 117 -16.80 3.55 7.33
CA SER A 117 -18.12 3.04 7.67
C SER A 117 -18.06 1.61 8.19
N LEU A 118 -18.80 1.34 9.27
CA LEU A 118 -18.97 0.00 9.82
C LEU A 118 -20.21 -0.13 10.71
N VAL A 119 -20.57 -1.38 11.01
CA VAL A 119 -21.56 -1.79 12.00
C VAL A 119 -20.92 -2.84 12.90
N ALA A 120 -20.91 -2.60 14.21
CA ALA A 120 -20.55 -3.58 15.23
C ALA A 120 -21.82 -4.21 15.82
N VAL A 121 -21.88 -5.53 15.87
CA VAL A 121 -23.02 -6.34 16.35
C VAL A 121 -22.54 -7.21 17.51
N PRO A 122 -23.07 -7.03 18.74
CA PRO A 122 -22.63 -7.81 19.90
C PRO A 122 -23.28 -9.21 19.88
N TYR A 123 -22.55 -10.21 20.38
CA TYR A 123 -23.03 -11.58 20.63
C TYR A 123 -23.55 -12.37 19.43
N GLU A 124 -23.15 -11.99 18.22
CA GLU A 124 -23.56 -12.67 17.00
C GLU A 124 -22.63 -13.85 16.69
N HIS A 125 -23.19 -14.97 16.18
CA HIS A 125 -22.42 -16.14 15.76
C HIS A 125 -21.44 -16.70 16.81
N ASN A 126 -21.80 -16.64 18.11
CA ASN A 126 -20.97 -17.05 19.25
C ASN A 126 -19.66 -16.24 19.42
N THR A 127 -19.55 -15.10 18.75
CA THR A 127 -18.48 -14.12 18.97
C THR A 127 -18.89 -13.16 20.10
N LEU A 128 -17.93 -12.43 20.67
CA LEU A 128 -18.26 -11.29 21.54
C LEU A 128 -18.78 -10.13 20.69
N VAL A 129 -18.15 -9.88 19.55
CA VAL A 129 -18.55 -8.85 18.58
C VAL A 129 -18.21 -9.28 17.14
N THR A 130 -19.20 -9.14 16.25
CA THR A 130 -19.00 -9.18 14.79
C THR A 130 -19.00 -7.75 14.25
N ILE A 131 -18.07 -7.41 13.37
CA ILE A 131 -18.00 -6.09 12.72
C ILE A 131 -18.06 -6.26 11.21
N TYR A 132 -19.03 -5.57 10.60
CA TYR A 132 -19.20 -5.47 9.16
C TYR A 132 -18.74 -4.09 8.71
N GLY A 133 -17.83 -3.99 7.74
CA GLY A 133 -17.36 -2.66 7.36
C GLY A 133 -16.49 -2.58 6.12
N SER A 134 -16.23 -1.33 5.74
CA SER A 134 -15.34 -0.94 4.65
C SER A 134 -13.89 -0.97 5.12
N ILE A 135 -13.34 -2.16 5.31
CA ILE A 135 -12.07 -2.39 6.04
C ILE A 135 -11.02 -3.00 5.09
N GLN A 136 -9.93 -2.28 4.81
CA GLN A 136 -8.87 -2.75 3.89
C GLN A 136 -8.06 -3.92 4.47
N ASN A 137 -7.98 -4.01 5.79
CA ASN A 137 -7.16 -4.99 6.49
C ASN A 137 -7.95 -5.67 7.63
N PRO A 138 -8.84 -6.61 7.30
CA PRO A 138 -9.75 -7.22 8.27
C PRO A 138 -9.03 -7.90 9.44
N PHE A 139 -7.91 -8.57 9.18
CA PHE A 139 -7.16 -9.31 10.20
C PHE A 139 -6.44 -8.36 11.18
N SER A 140 -5.82 -7.28 10.70
CA SER A 140 -5.19 -6.31 11.61
C SER A 140 -6.25 -5.54 12.42
N CYS A 141 -7.39 -5.21 11.80
CA CYS A 141 -8.53 -4.63 12.50
C CYS A 141 -9.04 -5.56 13.62
N ARG A 142 -9.17 -6.88 13.35
CA ARG A 142 -9.50 -7.89 14.38
C ARG A 142 -8.50 -7.85 15.54
N ASN A 143 -7.21 -7.80 15.25
CA ASN A 143 -6.15 -7.79 16.25
C ASN A 143 -6.23 -6.53 17.12
N ALA A 144 -6.46 -5.36 16.52
CA ALA A 144 -6.63 -4.10 17.23
C ALA A 144 -7.86 -4.14 18.16
N VAL A 145 -9.03 -4.55 17.64
CA VAL A 145 -10.26 -4.64 18.44
C VAL A 145 -10.11 -5.65 19.59
N ALA A 146 -9.50 -6.82 19.33
CA ALA A 146 -9.26 -7.83 20.35
C ALA A 146 -8.31 -7.33 21.45
N SER A 147 -7.24 -6.63 21.06
CA SER A 147 -6.31 -5.97 22.00
C SER A 147 -7.03 -4.94 22.87
N VAL A 148 -7.81 -4.05 22.25
CA VAL A 148 -8.57 -3.01 22.95
C VAL A 148 -9.57 -3.63 23.91
N LEU A 149 -10.30 -4.66 23.50
CA LEU A 149 -11.27 -5.35 24.37
C LEU A 149 -10.60 -6.27 25.40
N LYS A 150 -9.30 -6.56 25.27
CA LYS A 150 -8.55 -7.55 26.06
C LYS A 150 -9.16 -8.95 25.99
N VAL A 151 -9.52 -9.39 24.78
CA VAL A 151 -10.10 -10.72 24.52
C VAL A 151 -9.29 -11.48 23.49
N PRO A 152 -9.36 -12.82 23.46
CA PRO A 152 -8.70 -13.61 22.42
C PRO A 152 -9.30 -13.32 21.02
N LEU A 153 -8.51 -13.52 19.96
CA LEU A 153 -8.92 -13.24 18.57
C LEU A 153 -10.20 -13.97 18.16
N ASN A 154 -10.46 -15.16 18.69
CA ASN A 154 -11.68 -15.93 18.40
C ASN A 154 -12.97 -15.32 18.96
N LYS A 155 -12.88 -14.24 19.75
CA LYS A 155 -14.03 -13.47 20.24
C LYS A 155 -14.40 -12.31 19.33
N VAL A 156 -13.58 -11.98 18.35
CA VAL A 156 -13.80 -10.86 17.43
C VAL A 156 -13.84 -11.39 16.00
N ARG A 157 -14.89 -11.04 15.25
CA ARG A 157 -15.02 -11.39 13.83
C ARG A 157 -15.19 -10.13 13.01
N ILE A 158 -14.37 -9.99 11.98
CA ILE A 158 -14.50 -8.93 10.97
C ILE A 158 -14.95 -9.56 9.67
N ILE A 159 -16.00 -9.00 9.08
CA ILE A 159 -16.51 -9.32 7.74
C ILE A 159 -16.34 -8.07 6.87
N GLN A 160 -15.57 -8.20 5.81
CA GLN A 160 -15.39 -7.12 4.86
C GLN A 160 -16.65 -6.97 4.01
N ASN A 161 -17.19 -5.75 3.94
CA ASN A 161 -18.21 -5.40 2.97
C ASN A 161 -17.57 -4.74 1.73
N HIS A 162 -18.37 -4.59 0.67
CA HIS A 162 -18.00 -3.82 -0.51
C HIS A 162 -17.51 -2.42 -0.11
N MET A 163 -16.38 -2.01 -0.68
CA MET A 163 -15.66 -0.79 -0.33
C MET A 163 -15.69 0.20 -1.48
N GLY A 164 -16.07 1.45 -1.21
CA GLY A 164 -16.04 2.56 -2.18
C GLY A 164 -14.66 3.22 -2.31
N GLY A 165 -13.61 2.41 -2.38
CA GLY A 165 -12.20 2.82 -2.40
C GLY A 165 -11.56 2.98 -1.02
N SER A 166 -10.23 2.86 -1.01
CA SER A 166 -9.36 3.10 0.16
C SER A 166 -8.05 3.77 -0.25
N PHE A 167 -7.39 3.25 -1.30
CA PHE A 167 -6.10 3.77 -1.77
C PHE A 167 -4.99 3.78 -0.70
N GLY A 168 -5.12 2.92 0.31
CA GLY A 168 -4.27 2.86 1.49
C GLY A 168 -4.87 3.49 2.75
N GLY A 169 -5.95 4.28 2.65
CA GLY A 169 -6.46 5.10 3.75
C GLY A 169 -7.37 4.40 4.74
N LYS A 170 -8.01 3.28 4.37
CA LYS A 170 -8.90 2.49 5.25
C LYS A 170 -8.20 1.30 5.91
N ASP A 171 -6.93 1.46 6.23
CA ASP A 171 -6.13 0.47 6.96
C ASP A 171 -6.28 0.70 8.47
N GLU A 172 -5.39 1.48 9.08
CA GLU A 172 -5.38 1.68 10.54
C GLU A 172 -6.53 2.54 11.06
N VAL A 173 -7.03 3.52 10.29
CA VAL A 173 -8.14 4.39 10.72
C VAL A 173 -9.40 3.58 11.06
N MET A 174 -9.64 2.51 10.29
CA MET A 174 -10.78 1.61 10.49
C MET A 174 -10.64 0.79 11.77
N SER A 175 -9.40 0.55 12.24
CA SER A 175 -9.16 -0.18 13.49
C SER A 175 -9.59 0.64 14.70
N SER A 176 -9.31 1.95 14.70
CA SER A 176 -9.78 2.88 15.73
C SER A 176 -11.31 2.95 15.77
N MET A 177 -11.94 3.19 14.61
CA MET A 177 -13.39 3.25 14.50
C MET A 177 -14.06 1.92 14.94
N ALA A 178 -13.48 0.78 14.54
CA ALA A 178 -14.00 -0.54 14.90
C ALA A 178 -13.92 -0.77 16.42
N ALA A 179 -12.83 -0.35 17.05
CA ALA A 179 -12.67 -0.45 18.50
C ALA A 179 -13.71 0.41 19.24
N ARG A 180 -13.92 1.66 18.80
CA ARG A 180 -14.95 2.56 19.38
C ARG A 180 -16.35 1.96 19.24
N ALA A 181 -16.72 1.49 18.04
CA ALA A 181 -18.03 0.89 17.80
C ALA A 181 -18.23 -0.40 18.60
N ALA A 182 -17.20 -1.25 18.72
CA ALA A 182 -17.28 -2.48 19.50
C ALA A 182 -17.48 -2.20 21.00
N ILE A 183 -16.79 -1.19 21.55
CA ILE A 183 -16.98 -0.77 22.94
C ILE A 183 -18.43 -0.30 23.15
N LEU A 184 -18.94 0.55 22.27
CA LEU A 184 -20.32 1.04 22.38
C LEU A 184 -21.34 -0.09 22.25
N ALA A 185 -21.16 -0.99 21.27
CA ALA A 185 -22.07 -2.12 21.05
C ALA A 185 -22.17 -3.02 22.28
N LEU A 186 -21.03 -3.31 22.92
CA LEU A 186 -20.96 -4.12 24.15
C LEU A 186 -21.44 -3.37 25.39
N LYS A 187 -21.38 -2.03 25.39
CA LYS A 187 -21.92 -1.22 26.49
C LYS A 187 -23.44 -1.12 26.45
N THR A 188 -24.02 -1.20 25.26
CA THR A 188 -25.46 -1.05 25.04
C THR A 188 -26.21 -2.35 24.77
N ASP A 189 -25.50 -3.47 24.61
CA ASP A 189 -26.05 -4.76 24.13
C ASP A 189 -26.88 -4.62 22.85
N ARG A 190 -26.49 -3.69 21.98
CA ARG A 190 -27.21 -3.32 20.74
C ARG A 190 -26.23 -3.12 19.60
N PRO A 191 -26.63 -3.39 18.34
CA PRO A 191 -25.81 -3.04 17.18
C PRO A 191 -25.52 -1.54 17.13
N VAL A 192 -24.28 -1.17 16.83
CA VAL A 192 -23.82 0.22 16.68
C VAL A 192 -23.29 0.45 15.28
N LYS A 193 -23.85 1.45 14.59
CA LYS A 193 -23.38 1.89 13.28
C LYS A 193 -22.59 3.18 13.41
N MET A 194 -21.38 3.21 12.86
CA MET A 194 -20.55 4.41 12.74
C MET A 194 -20.29 4.70 11.26
N VAL A 195 -20.48 5.95 10.85
CA VAL A 195 -20.19 6.43 9.51
C VAL A 195 -19.68 7.86 9.63
N ASN A 196 -18.43 8.09 9.23
CA ASN A 196 -17.87 9.43 9.20
C ASN A 196 -18.55 10.27 8.11
N THR A 197 -18.83 11.53 8.41
CA THR A 197 -19.05 12.58 7.42
C THR A 197 -17.77 12.82 6.62
N ARG A 198 -17.85 13.60 5.53
CA ARG A 198 -16.63 13.95 4.78
C ARG A 198 -15.65 14.75 5.62
N ASP A 199 -16.14 15.68 6.43
CA ASP A 199 -15.30 16.54 7.26
C ASP A 199 -14.59 15.72 8.34
N GLU A 200 -15.31 14.80 9.01
CA GLU A 200 -14.72 13.85 9.97
C GLU A 200 -13.70 12.93 9.29
N SER A 201 -14.00 12.44 8.08
CA SER A 201 -13.07 11.60 7.30
C SER A 201 -11.76 12.35 7.02
N ILE A 202 -11.82 13.61 6.58
CA ILE A 202 -10.62 14.43 6.33
C ILE A 202 -9.88 14.76 7.63
N LEU A 203 -10.60 14.98 8.73
CA LEU A 203 -10.00 15.34 10.01
C LEU A 203 -9.28 14.16 10.68
N GLU A 204 -9.89 12.97 10.66
CA GLU A 204 -9.40 11.78 11.39
C GLU A 204 -8.49 10.88 10.54
N SER A 205 -8.69 10.79 9.22
CA SER A 205 -7.87 9.91 8.40
C SER A 205 -6.42 10.41 8.31
N TYR A 206 -5.47 9.49 8.30
CA TYR A 206 -4.09 9.86 8.02
C TYR A 206 -3.91 10.27 6.56
N LYS A 207 -2.87 11.06 6.29
CA LYS A 207 -2.56 11.59 4.95
C LYS A 207 -1.32 10.95 4.36
N ARG A 208 -1.05 11.21 3.08
CA ARG A 208 0.30 10.99 2.53
C ARG A 208 1.29 11.91 3.23
N HIS A 209 2.44 11.34 3.60
CA HIS A 209 3.60 12.07 4.13
C HIS A 209 4.03 13.23 3.23
N PRO A 210 4.04 14.47 3.70
CA PRO A 210 4.81 15.54 3.07
C PRO A 210 6.29 15.30 3.36
N TYR A 211 7.13 15.66 2.39
CA TYR A 211 8.57 15.51 2.46
C TYR A 211 9.25 16.85 2.19
N LYS A 212 10.32 17.14 2.93
CA LYS A 212 11.39 18.07 2.52
C LYS A 212 12.59 17.24 2.06
N MET A 213 13.08 17.47 0.84
CA MET A 213 14.08 16.62 0.21
C MET A 213 15.20 17.47 -0.35
N LYS A 214 16.43 17.19 0.08
CA LYS A 214 17.64 17.80 -0.47
C LYS A 214 18.41 16.76 -1.26
N TYR A 215 18.66 17.07 -2.52
CA TYR A 215 19.41 16.23 -3.45
C TYR A 215 20.68 16.95 -3.88
N LYS A 216 21.79 16.21 -3.88
CA LYS A 216 23.05 16.60 -4.49
C LYS A 216 23.44 15.52 -5.50
N ILE A 217 23.57 15.87 -6.78
CA ILE A 217 23.92 14.93 -7.85
C ILE A 217 25.16 15.42 -8.59
N GLY A 218 26.05 14.50 -8.92
CA GLY A 218 27.24 14.75 -9.74
C GLY A 218 27.22 13.89 -11.00
N ALA A 219 27.59 14.47 -12.13
CA ALA A 219 27.72 13.78 -13.42
C ALA A 219 28.97 14.22 -14.19
N THR A 220 29.45 13.37 -15.08
CA THR A 220 30.49 13.73 -16.07
C THR A 220 29.91 14.60 -17.18
N LYS A 221 30.75 15.26 -18.01
CA LYS A 221 30.28 16.01 -19.18
C LYS A 221 29.49 15.16 -20.19
N GLU A 222 29.79 13.87 -20.28
CA GLU A 222 29.05 12.95 -21.14
C GLU A 222 27.70 12.54 -20.53
N GLY A 223 27.39 12.98 -19.31
CA GLY A 223 26.15 12.70 -18.61
C GLY A 223 26.06 11.31 -18.00
N LYS A 224 27.20 10.69 -17.62
CA LYS A 224 27.17 9.51 -16.72
C LYS A 224 27.09 10.00 -15.28
N LEU A 225 26.16 9.45 -14.49
CA LEU A 225 26.03 9.79 -13.09
C LEU A 225 27.21 9.24 -12.27
N ALA A 226 27.81 10.09 -11.44
CA ALA A 226 29.02 9.80 -10.68
C ALA A 226 28.75 9.60 -9.18
N ALA A 227 27.94 10.48 -8.58
CA ALA A 227 27.55 10.40 -7.17
C ALA A 227 26.18 11.03 -6.90
N MET A 228 25.54 10.60 -5.82
CA MET A 228 24.32 11.21 -5.31
C MET A 228 24.31 11.21 -3.77
N GLU A 229 24.06 12.37 -3.16
CA GLU A 229 23.70 12.48 -1.75
C GLU A 229 22.26 12.98 -1.61
N ILE A 230 21.53 12.40 -0.66
CA ILE A 230 20.12 12.67 -0.46
C ILE A 230 19.83 12.76 1.04
N LYS A 231 19.21 13.85 1.48
CA LYS A 231 18.60 13.97 2.81
C LYS A 231 17.09 14.18 2.63
N CYS A 232 16.29 13.32 3.24
CA CYS A 232 14.83 13.43 3.24
C CYS A 232 14.32 13.55 4.66
N LEU A 233 13.43 14.52 4.88
CA LEU A 233 12.68 14.69 6.13
C LEU A 233 11.21 14.46 5.83
N ALA A 234 10.64 13.39 6.38
CA ALA A 234 9.23 13.06 6.28
C ALA A 234 8.50 13.51 7.54
N ASP A 235 7.38 14.20 7.37
CA ASP A 235 6.48 14.51 8.49
C ASP A 235 5.60 13.29 8.79
N SER A 236 5.76 12.73 9.99
CA SER A 236 4.94 11.62 10.50
C SER A 236 3.59 12.08 11.06
N GLY A 237 3.44 13.38 11.32
CA GLY A 237 2.42 13.92 12.22
C GLY A 237 2.49 13.28 13.61
N ALA A 238 1.36 13.26 14.31
CA ALA A 238 1.34 12.94 15.74
C ALA A 238 1.68 11.48 16.09
N TYR A 239 1.51 10.53 15.17
CA TYR A 239 1.66 9.10 15.45
C TYR A 239 2.54 8.42 14.41
N ALA A 240 3.10 7.25 14.77
CA ALA A 240 4.09 6.59 13.91
C ALA A 240 3.42 5.97 12.68
N CYS A 241 2.24 5.37 12.89
CA CYS A 241 1.43 4.71 11.86
C CYS A 241 2.32 3.91 10.91
N GLN A 242 2.35 4.30 9.63
CA GLN A 242 3.10 3.61 8.57
C GLN A 242 4.44 4.28 8.23
N THR A 243 4.84 5.35 8.94
CA THR A 243 6.08 6.10 8.69
C THR A 243 7.33 5.22 8.61
N PRO A 244 7.57 4.24 9.52
CA PRO A 244 8.75 3.38 9.44
C PRO A 244 8.90 2.66 8.09
N PHE A 245 7.82 2.14 7.52
CA PHE A 245 7.88 1.38 6.27
C PHE A 245 7.68 2.26 5.01
N VAL A 246 6.90 3.33 5.09
CA VAL A 246 6.77 4.31 4.00
C VAL A 246 8.12 4.97 3.69
N THR A 247 8.86 5.36 4.73
CA THR A 247 10.20 5.95 4.57
C THR A 247 11.23 4.91 4.13
N TRP A 248 11.06 3.62 4.49
CA TRP A 248 11.90 2.52 4.00
C TRP A 248 11.82 2.39 2.48
N ARG A 249 10.62 2.42 1.90
CA ARG A 249 10.49 2.40 0.43
C ARG A 249 11.12 3.62 -0.22
N SER A 250 10.95 4.78 0.41
CA SER A 250 11.53 6.03 -0.05
C SER A 250 13.05 5.97 -0.12
N VAL A 251 13.72 5.44 0.92
CA VAL A 251 15.20 5.30 0.91
C VAL A 251 15.67 4.33 -0.19
N VAL A 252 14.96 3.22 -0.42
CA VAL A 252 15.32 2.20 -1.42
C VAL A 252 15.21 2.73 -2.85
N GLN A 253 14.27 3.63 -3.10
CA GLN A 253 14.00 4.19 -4.43
C GLN A 253 14.60 5.59 -4.65
N ALA A 254 15.25 6.17 -3.63
CA ALA A 254 15.71 7.56 -3.59
C ALA A 254 16.53 7.99 -4.81
N THR A 255 17.32 7.07 -5.36
CA THR A 255 18.23 7.32 -6.50
C THR A 255 17.59 7.10 -7.86
N GLY A 256 16.36 6.60 -7.90
CA GLY A 256 15.68 6.24 -9.14
C GLY A 256 16.12 4.96 -9.78
N PRO A 257 15.56 4.68 -10.97
CA PRO A 257 15.92 3.52 -11.77
C PRO A 257 17.26 3.73 -12.48
N TYR A 258 18.24 4.35 -11.82
CA TYR A 258 19.51 4.78 -12.41
C TYR A 258 20.73 4.11 -11.78
N GLU A 259 21.67 3.72 -12.64
CA GLU A 259 22.98 3.20 -12.28
C GLU A 259 23.85 4.27 -11.64
N LEU A 260 24.04 4.11 -10.34
CA LEU A 260 24.94 4.91 -9.52
C LEU A 260 25.81 3.98 -8.67
N HIS A 261 27.10 4.27 -8.62
CA HIS A 261 28.07 3.49 -7.85
C HIS A 261 28.41 4.12 -6.49
N ASN A 262 28.17 5.44 -6.34
CA ASN A 262 28.48 6.20 -5.14
C ASN A 262 27.22 6.91 -4.63
N VAL A 263 26.64 6.43 -3.54
CA VAL A 263 25.35 6.88 -3.01
C VAL A 263 25.40 7.00 -1.50
N LYS A 264 24.84 8.11 -1.01
CA LYS A 264 24.57 8.37 0.41
C LYS A 264 23.16 8.91 0.57
N THR A 265 22.26 8.10 1.11
CA THR A 265 20.87 8.51 1.37
C THR A 265 20.57 8.41 2.85
N ASP A 266 20.01 9.47 3.42
CA ASP A 266 19.51 9.54 4.79
C ASP A 266 18.06 10.02 4.78
N THR A 267 17.14 9.13 5.16
CA THR A 267 15.71 9.44 5.25
C THR A 267 15.27 9.37 6.70
N TYR A 268 14.71 10.46 7.21
CA TYR A 268 14.22 10.58 8.58
C TYR A 268 12.69 10.75 8.58
N GLY A 269 12.03 10.18 9.57
CA GLY A 269 10.65 10.51 9.92
C GLY A 269 10.61 11.19 11.28
N TYR A 270 9.89 12.32 11.38
CA TYR A 270 9.76 13.07 12.63
C TYR A 270 8.30 13.20 13.06
N TYR A 271 8.04 13.08 14.36
CA TYR A 271 6.76 13.43 14.95
C TYR A 271 6.54 14.94 14.91
N THR A 272 5.30 15.35 14.61
CA THR A 272 4.82 16.74 14.70
C THR A 272 3.38 16.72 15.22
N ASN A 273 2.80 17.85 15.57
CA ASN A 273 1.38 17.99 15.93
C ASN A 273 0.47 18.13 14.69
N ASN A 274 1.00 17.91 13.48
CA ASN A 274 0.18 17.81 12.27
C ASN A 274 -0.64 16.51 12.27
N VAL A 275 -1.63 16.43 11.37
CA VAL A 275 -2.36 15.18 11.10
C VAL A 275 -1.34 14.08 10.78
N TYR A 276 -1.47 12.95 11.47
CA TYR A 276 -0.57 11.82 11.30
C TYR A 276 -0.63 11.25 9.88
N THR A 277 0.46 10.62 9.45
CA THR A 277 0.64 10.20 8.07
C THR A 277 0.80 8.70 7.97
N GLY A 278 0.31 8.13 6.86
CA GLY A 278 0.18 6.70 6.73
C GLY A 278 0.24 6.21 5.28
N ALA A 279 -0.33 5.03 5.05
CA ALA A 279 -0.30 4.41 3.74
C ALA A 279 -1.13 5.20 2.71
N MET A 280 -0.52 5.65 1.61
CA MET A 280 -1.25 6.13 0.43
C MET A 280 -0.63 5.55 -0.83
N ARG A 281 -1.44 5.24 -1.85
CA ARG A 281 -1.04 4.60 -3.11
C ARG A 281 0.32 5.10 -3.63
N GLY A 282 1.26 4.18 -3.82
CA GLY A 282 2.67 4.48 -4.11
C GLY A 282 3.56 4.20 -2.90
N TYR A 283 3.15 4.60 -1.69
CA TYR A 283 3.79 4.28 -0.41
C TYR A 283 5.23 4.84 -0.34
N GLY A 284 5.34 6.17 -0.28
CA GLY A 284 6.61 6.91 -0.22
C GLY A 284 7.28 7.19 -1.56
N SER A 285 7.11 6.28 -2.53
CA SER A 285 7.71 6.42 -3.87
C SER A 285 7.34 7.73 -4.59
N PRO A 286 6.06 8.20 -4.61
CA PRO A 286 5.71 9.37 -5.40
C PRO A 286 6.46 10.64 -5.02
N GLN A 287 6.74 10.85 -3.73
CA GLN A 287 7.49 12.00 -3.24
C GLN A 287 8.91 12.01 -3.80
N ILE A 288 9.58 10.86 -3.69
CA ILE A 288 10.93 10.64 -4.21
C ILE A 288 10.98 10.75 -5.73
N ILE A 289 10.03 10.14 -6.45
CA ILE A 289 9.97 10.17 -7.91
C ILE A 289 9.83 11.61 -8.41
N PHE A 290 9.02 12.44 -7.73
CA PHE A 290 8.92 13.86 -8.07
C PHE A 290 10.29 14.55 -7.99
N ALA A 291 10.96 14.48 -6.83
CA ALA A 291 12.25 15.14 -6.62
C ALA A 291 13.32 14.64 -7.60
N GLN A 292 13.45 13.33 -7.74
CA GLN A 292 14.41 12.69 -8.61
C GLN A 292 14.18 13.01 -10.09
N GLU A 293 12.95 12.87 -10.59
CA GLU A 293 12.70 13.08 -12.03
C GLU A 293 12.79 14.56 -12.41
N SER A 294 12.42 15.47 -11.51
CA SER A 294 12.72 16.91 -11.67
C SER A 294 14.22 17.16 -11.71
N LEU A 295 14.98 16.57 -10.80
CA LEU A 295 16.44 16.68 -10.77
C LEU A 295 17.10 16.16 -12.06
N MET A 296 16.58 15.09 -12.64
CA MET A 296 17.08 14.54 -13.91
C MET A 296 16.81 15.46 -15.09
N ASP A 297 15.67 16.16 -15.12
CA ASP A 297 15.39 17.15 -16.16
C ASP A 297 16.33 18.37 -16.03
N GLU A 298 16.50 18.88 -14.81
CA GLU A 298 17.40 20.01 -14.51
C GLU A 298 18.87 19.66 -14.79
N LEU A 299 19.30 18.45 -14.46
CA LEU A 299 20.64 17.97 -14.80
C LEU A 299 20.84 17.84 -16.31
N ALA A 300 19.82 17.42 -17.06
CA ALA A 300 19.91 17.34 -18.51
C ALA A 300 20.10 18.74 -19.13
N GLU A 301 19.41 19.76 -18.61
CA GLU A 301 19.56 21.15 -19.05
C GLU A 301 20.99 21.66 -18.83
N GLU A 302 21.55 21.44 -17.65
CA GLU A 302 22.92 21.86 -17.29
C GLU A 302 24.00 21.16 -18.13
N LEU A 303 23.76 19.88 -18.46
CA LEU A 303 24.61 19.11 -19.37
C LEU A 303 24.36 19.41 -20.85
N LYS A 304 23.35 20.24 -21.18
CA LYS A 304 22.89 20.50 -22.56
C LYS A 304 22.54 19.20 -23.31
N MET A 305 21.94 18.25 -22.60
CA MET A 305 21.46 16.97 -23.11
C MET A 305 19.93 16.95 -23.16
N THR A 306 19.35 16.05 -23.94
CA THR A 306 17.90 15.83 -23.87
C THR A 306 17.55 15.04 -22.59
N PRO A 307 16.41 15.32 -21.93
CA PRO A 307 15.94 14.57 -20.76
C PRO A 307 15.86 13.05 -21.00
N MET A 308 15.40 12.65 -22.20
CA MET A 308 15.37 11.25 -22.63
C MET A 308 16.77 10.67 -22.76
N GLY A 309 17.70 11.39 -23.40
CA GLY A 309 19.07 10.93 -23.63
C GLY A 309 19.86 10.74 -22.33
N LEU A 310 19.70 11.65 -21.37
CA LEU A 310 20.32 11.50 -20.05
C LEU A 310 19.79 10.26 -19.32
N ARG A 311 18.47 10.02 -19.34
CA ARG A 311 17.87 8.84 -18.71
C ARG A 311 18.34 7.55 -19.34
N LEU A 312 18.23 7.40 -20.67
CA LEU A 312 18.65 6.18 -21.37
C LEU A 312 20.12 5.82 -21.14
N LYS A 313 20.98 6.82 -20.91
CA LYS A 313 22.40 6.59 -20.59
C LYS A 313 22.62 5.99 -19.20
N ASN A 314 21.68 6.19 -18.28
CA ASN A 314 21.87 5.88 -16.86
C ASN A 314 20.86 4.88 -16.30
N ILE A 315 19.84 4.45 -17.04
CA ILE A 315 18.87 3.49 -16.52
C ILE A 315 19.50 2.16 -16.09
N TYR A 316 18.82 1.44 -15.20
CA TYR A 316 19.14 0.03 -14.94
C TYR A 316 18.89 -0.85 -16.16
N HIS A 317 19.66 -1.93 -16.23
CA HIS A 317 19.54 -3.04 -17.15
C HIS A 317 19.51 -4.36 -16.36
N ASN A 318 19.33 -5.47 -17.07
CA ASN A 318 19.56 -6.79 -16.49
C ASN A 318 20.98 -6.89 -15.91
N ASN A 319 21.08 -7.47 -14.71
CA ASN A 319 22.29 -7.57 -13.88
C ASN A 319 22.80 -6.26 -13.27
N SER A 320 22.16 -5.10 -13.51
CA SER A 320 22.49 -3.90 -12.75
C SER A 320 22.29 -4.14 -11.25
N ILE A 321 23.09 -3.44 -10.45
CA ILE A 321 23.00 -3.47 -8.99
C ILE A 321 22.40 -2.14 -8.55
N THR A 322 21.23 -2.21 -7.92
CA THR A 322 20.52 -1.03 -7.39
C THR A 322 21.34 -0.29 -6.32
N ALA A 323 20.90 0.89 -5.90
CA ALA A 323 21.53 1.61 -4.79
C ALA A 323 21.49 0.80 -3.47
N SER A 324 20.44 0.00 -3.26
CA SER A 324 20.27 -0.86 -2.07
C SER A 324 21.01 -2.21 -2.18
N GLY A 325 21.73 -2.45 -3.29
CA GLY A 325 22.54 -3.66 -3.47
C GLY A 325 21.80 -4.85 -4.08
N GLN A 326 20.50 -4.73 -4.37
CA GLN A 326 19.78 -5.77 -5.11
C GLN A 326 20.32 -5.89 -6.54
N LYS A 327 20.69 -7.11 -6.94
CA LYS A 327 21.02 -7.45 -8.32
C LYS A 327 19.75 -7.79 -9.11
N LEU A 328 19.60 -7.22 -10.29
CA LEU A 328 18.42 -7.39 -11.14
C LEU A 328 18.60 -8.54 -12.14
N ASP A 329 18.63 -9.78 -11.65
CA ASP A 329 18.97 -10.96 -12.46
C ASP A 329 17.88 -12.05 -12.55
N ASN A 330 16.81 -11.96 -11.75
CA ASN A 330 15.72 -12.96 -11.73
C ASN A 330 14.47 -12.54 -12.52
N HIS A 331 14.54 -11.47 -13.32
CA HIS A 331 13.44 -10.95 -14.12
C HIS A 331 13.98 -10.09 -15.28
N GLN A 332 13.12 -9.76 -16.24
CA GLN A 332 13.45 -8.81 -17.31
C GLN A 332 13.39 -7.37 -16.81
N VAL A 333 14.44 -6.57 -17.06
CA VAL A 333 14.44 -5.14 -16.77
C VAL A 333 14.06 -4.39 -18.04
N SER A 334 12.80 -3.96 -18.15
CA SER A 334 12.22 -3.38 -19.38
C SER A 334 12.21 -1.83 -19.41
N LEU A 335 13.09 -1.15 -18.66
CA LEU A 335 13.09 0.33 -18.59
C LEU A 335 13.26 0.99 -19.95
N GLU A 336 14.22 0.51 -20.75
CA GLU A 336 14.47 1.03 -22.10
C GLU A 336 13.27 0.80 -23.04
N GLU A 337 12.69 -0.40 -23.00
CA GLU A 337 11.51 -0.77 -23.78
C GLU A 337 10.33 0.15 -23.46
N VAL A 338 10.08 0.39 -22.16
CA VAL A 338 9.01 1.27 -21.69
C VAL A 338 9.24 2.72 -22.12
N ILE A 339 10.47 3.25 -21.99
CA ILE A 339 10.81 4.60 -22.45
C ILE A 339 10.55 4.72 -23.95
N ASN A 340 11.12 3.81 -24.74
CA ASN A 340 11.02 3.85 -26.19
C ASN A 340 9.57 3.76 -26.64
N LYS A 341 8.77 2.89 -26.02
CA LYS A 341 7.35 2.77 -26.35
C LYS A 341 6.57 4.02 -25.99
N ALA A 342 6.76 4.56 -24.78
CA ALA A 342 6.07 5.77 -24.35
C ALA A 342 6.41 6.97 -25.24
N VAL A 343 7.68 7.10 -25.66
CA VAL A 343 8.17 8.16 -26.56
C VAL A 343 7.58 8.04 -27.96
N GLU A 344 7.52 6.82 -28.49
CA GLU A 344 6.92 6.54 -29.80
C GLU A 344 5.43 6.93 -29.81
N VAL A 345 4.62 6.36 -28.89
CA VAL A 345 3.16 6.53 -28.91
C VAL A 345 2.72 7.97 -28.59
N SER A 346 3.52 8.72 -27.84
CA SER A 346 3.21 10.11 -27.49
C SER A 346 3.73 11.13 -28.51
N ASN A 347 4.52 10.70 -29.50
CA ASN A 347 5.31 11.56 -30.37
C ASN A 347 6.21 12.54 -29.58
N TYR A 348 6.83 12.04 -28.52
CA TYR A 348 7.54 12.87 -27.53
C TYR A 348 8.66 13.69 -28.16
N LYS A 349 9.51 13.07 -29.00
CA LYS A 349 10.70 13.72 -29.56
C LYS A 349 10.35 14.95 -30.41
N GLU A 350 9.33 14.83 -31.25
CA GLU A 350 8.86 15.93 -32.09
C GLU A 350 8.27 17.05 -31.24
N LYS A 351 7.37 16.72 -30.33
CA LYS A 351 6.75 17.70 -29.41
C LYS A 351 7.77 18.38 -28.51
N TYR A 352 8.75 17.65 -28.02
CA TYR A 352 9.82 18.20 -27.19
C TYR A 352 10.64 19.22 -27.99
N ARG A 353 11.03 18.89 -29.23
CA ARG A 353 11.71 19.84 -30.12
C ARG A 353 10.84 21.07 -30.38
N GLU A 354 9.59 20.89 -30.79
CA GLU A 354 8.66 21.98 -31.08
C GLU A 354 8.44 22.89 -29.85
N TYR A 355 8.22 22.31 -28.67
CA TYR A 355 7.88 23.06 -27.45
C TYR A 355 9.11 23.65 -26.75
N SER A 356 10.33 23.25 -27.13
CA SER A 356 11.57 23.85 -26.61
C SER A 356 11.96 25.14 -27.32
N GLU A 357 11.41 25.40 -28.52
CA GLU A 357 11.63 26.67 -29.22
C GLU A 357 10.93 27.84 -28.49
N PRO A 358 11.39 29.10 -28.65
CA PRO A 358 10.71 30.26 -28.07
C PRO A 358 9.24 30.34 -28.48
N GLN A 359 8.35 30.29 -27.49
CA GLN A 359 6.89 30.36 -27.70
C GLN A 359 6.36 31.76 -27.37
N SER A 360 5.45 32.26 -28.21
CA SER A 360 4.75 33.54 -28.03
C SER A 360 3.31 33.35 -27.51
N GLY A 361 2.74 34.42 -26.94
CA GLY A 361 1.37 34.45 -26.42
C GLY A 361 1.21 33.99 -24.96
N ASP A 362 -0.03 34.07 -24.47
CA ASP A 362 -0.35 33.84 -23.04
C ASP A 362 -0.43 32.35 -22.66
N LYS A 363 -0.38 31.45 -23.64
CA LYS A 363 -0.42 29.99 -23.43
C LYS A 363 0.82 29.35 -24.02
N LYS A 364 1.61 28.70 -23.18
CA LYS A 364 2.78 27.91 -23.57
C LYS A 364 2.49 26.42 -23.44
N ARG A 365 3.14 25.62 -24.28
CA ARG A 365 3.08 24.16 -24.26
C ARG A 365 4.37 23.60 -23.66
N GLY A 366 4.24 22.48 -22.98
CA GLY A 366 5.36 21.70 -22.47
C GLY A 366 5.04 20.22 -22.57
N ILE A 367 6.08 19.40 -22.62
CA ILE A 367 5.97 17.95 -22.56
C ILE A 367 7.09 17.43 -21.66
N GLY A 368 6.74 16.56 -20.71
CA GLY A 368 7.67 15.96 -19.76
C GLY A 368 7.57 14.45 -19.77
N MET A 369 8.58 13.79 -19.22
CA MET A 369 8.58 12.36 -18.98
C MET A 369 9.14 12.05 -17.61
N ALA A 370 8.64 10.98 -17.00
CA ALA A 370 9.14 10.46 -15.75
C ALA A 370 9.26 8.94 -15.88
N ILE A 371 10.30 8.36 -15.29
CA ILE A 371 10.45 6.92 -15.17
C ILE A 371 10.53 6.51 -13.70
N SER A 372 9.92 5.38 -13.38
CA SER A 372 9.99 4.80 -12.04
C SER A 372 10.13 3.30 -12.13
N PHE A 373 10.73 2.73 -11.08
CA PHE A 373 10.70 1.31 -10.82
C PHE A 373 10.10 1.09 -9.42
N ARG A 374 9.44 -0.03 -9.20
CA ARG A 374 8.82 -0.34 -7.91
C ARG A 374 8.88 -1.83 -7.63
N GLY A 375 9.32 -2.18 -6.43
CA GLY A 375 9.14 -3.54 -5.91
C GLY A 375 7.66 -3.79 -5.61
N CYS A 376 7.11 -4.88 -6.15
CA CYS A 376 5.84 -5.45 -5.69
C CYS A 376 6.11 -6.33 -4.46
N SER A 377 5.09 -6.55 -3.63
CA SER A 377 5.18 -7.30 -2.36
C SER A 377 5.70 -6.47 -1.17
N LEU A 378 5.50 -6.99 0.04
CA LEU A 378 5.88 -6.33 1.31
C LEU A 378 7.40 -6.17 1.43
N GLY A 379 8.18 -7.07 0.84
CA GLY A 379 9.64 -7.00 0.88
C GLY A 379 10.17 -7.14 2.31
N ALA A 380 10.95 -6.16 2.77
CA ALA A 380 11.52 -6.17 4.12
C ALA A 380 10.52 -5.84 5.25
N GLU A 381 9.29 -5.44 4.91
CA GLU A 381 8.29 -4.99 5.89
C GLU A 381 7.78 -6.13 6.79
N ALA A 382 7.53 -7.32 6.20
CA ALA A 382 7.02 -8.48 6.92
C ALA A 382 7.13 -9.75 6.06
N THR A 383 6.82 -10.90 6.65
CA THR A 383 6.56 -12.14 5.91
C THR A 383 5.42 -11.92 4.92
N ASP A 384 5.69 -12.21 3.65
CA ASP A 384 4.72 -12.03 2.59
C ASP A 384 4.09 -13.37 2.20
N ALA A 385 2.87 -13.63 2.68
CA ALA A 385 2.13 -14.86 2.42
C ALA A 385 0.63 -14.59 2.23
N ALA A 386 -0.01 -15.41 1.40
CA ALA A 386 -1.46 -15.41 1.22
C ALA A 386 -1.97 -16.86 1.20
N GLY A 387 -3.19 -17.06 1.66
CA GLY A 387 -3.88 -18.35 1.63
C GLY A 387 -5.21 -18.24 0.90
N ALA A 388 -5.61 -19.34 0.25
CA ALA A 388 -6.90 -19.47 -0.40
C ALA A 388 -7.50 -20.85 -0.14
N ILE A 389 -8.82 -20.91 -0.08
CA ILE A 389 -9.62 -22.14 -0.07
C ILE A 389 -10.42 -22.15 -1.36
N VAL A 390 -10.35 -23.25 -2.09
CA VAL A 390 -11.21 -23.52 -3.25
C VAL A 390 -11.98 -24.80 -2.95
N ALA A 391 -13.29 -24.78 -3.16
CA ALA A 391 -14.16 -25.94 -2.89
C ALA A 391 -15.10 -26.16 -4.07
N ILE A 392 -15.16 -27.40 -4.56
CA ILE A 392 -16.11 -27.81 -5.61
C ILE A 392 -17.29 -28.48 -4.92
N GLN A 393 -18.49 -28.02 -5.23
CA GLN A 393 -19.75 -28.57 -4.74
C GLN A 393 -20.21 -29.74 -5.60
N HIS A 394 -21.12 -30.58 -5.09
CA HIS A 394 -21.65 -31.74 -5.82
C HIS A 394 -22.37 -31.40 -7.13
N ASP A 395 -22.84 -30.16 -7.32
CA ASP A 395 -23.44 -29.69 -8.57
C ASP A 395 -22.40 -29.13 -9.56
N GLY A 396 -21.11 -29.17 -9.21
CA GLY A 396 -20.00 -28.63 -9.98
C GLY A 396 -19.86 -27.11 -9.90
N SER A 397 -20.59 -26.43 -9.01
CA SER A 397 -20.31 -25.04 -8.65
C SER A 397 -19.07 -24.95 -7.74
N ILE A 398 -18.40 -23.81 -7.74
CA ILE A 398 -17.10 -23.63 -7.10
C ILE A 398 -17.15 -22.42 -6.17
N LEU A 399 -16.66 -22.58 -4.94
CA LEU A 399 -16.47 -21.48 -3.99
C LEU A 399 -14.99 -21.14 -3.86
N ILE A 400 -14.67 -19.84 -3.81
CA ILE A 400 -13.33 -19.33 -3.49
C ILE A 400 -13.40 -18.46 -2.24
N SER A 401 -12.45 -18.62 -1.33
CA SER A 401 -12.20 -17.71 -0.22
C SER A 401 -10.71 -17.41 -0.09
N CYS A 402 -10.34 -16.15 0.07
CA CYS A 402 -8.98 -15.69 0.35
C CYS A 402 -9.04 -14.60 1.42
N GLY A 403 -7.97 -14.43 2.20
CA GLY A 403 -7.93 -13.40 3.25
C GLY A 403 -7.62 -11.98 2.77
N LEU A 404 -7.40 -11.78 1.47
CA LEU A 404 -7.15 -10.44 0.90
C LEU A 404 -8.48 -9.73 0.62
N ALA A 405 -8.60 -8.52 1.15
CA ALA A 405 -9.73 -7.61 0.96
C ALA A 405 -9.81 -7.06 -0.47
N GLU A 406 -11.01 -7.00 -1.03
CA GLU A 406 -11.32 -6.35 -2.33
C GLU A 406 -11.60 -4.86 -2.11
N ASN A 407 -10.79 -3.97 -2.69
CA ASN A 407 -10.91 -2.53 -2.49
C ASN A 407 -11.41 -1.78 -3.74
N GLY A 408 -11.84 -2.51 -4.78
CA GLY A 408 -12.25 -2.00 -6.08
C GLY A 408 -11.21 -2.19 -7.18
N GLU A 409 -10.09 -2.86 -6.91
CA GLU A 409 -9.08 -3.17 -7.92
C GLU A 409 -9.47 -4.34 -8.84
N GLY A 410 -10.53 -5.09 -8.51
CA GLY A 410 -11.00 -6.23 -9.29
C GLY A 410 -10.33 -7.55 -8.89
N LEU A 411 -9.88 -7.66 -7.64
CA LEU A 411 -9.29 -8.86 -7.04
C LEU A 411 -10.19 -10.09 -7.21
N LYS A 412 -11.48 -9.97 -6.89
CA LYS A 412 -12.45 -11.08 -6.99
C LYS A 412 -12.51 -11.62 -8.42
N THR A 413 -12.53 -10.73 -9.42
CA THR A 413 -12.55 -11.12 -10.84
C THR A 413 -11.26 -11.83 -11.24
N VAL A 414 -10.10 -11.26 -10.91
CA VAL A 414 -8.81 -11.83 -11.30
C VAL A 414 -8.61 -13.21 -10.67
N PHE A 415 -9.00 -13.41 -9.42
CA PHE A 415 -8.85 -14.69 -8.73
C PHE A 415 -9.79 -15.75 -9.32
N THR A 416 -11.02 -15.37 -9.62
CA THR A 416 -11.99 -16.23 -10.31
C THR A 416 -11.51 -16.61 -11.71
N GLN A 417 -10.87 -15.69 -12.47
CA GLN A 417 -10.24 -16.02 -13.75
C GLN A 417 -9.08 -17.02 -13.61
N ILE A 418 -8.21 -16.82 -12.60
CA ILE A 418 -7.08 -17.73 -12.35
C ILE A 418 -7.57 -19.14 -12.02
N ALA A 419 -8.57 -19.27 -11.14
CA ALA A 419 -9.15 -20.57 -10.80
C ALA A 419 -9.87 -21.22 -11.98
N ALA A 420 -10.62 -20.45 -12.78
CA ALA A 420 -11.31 -20.94 -13.98
C ALA A 420 -10.33 -21.51 -15.01
N GLU A 421 -9.23 -20.78 -15.26
CA GLU A 421 -8.18 -21.21 -16.18
C GLU A 421 -7.48 -22.48 -15.66
N GLU A 422 -7.11 -22.51 -14.37
CA GLU A 422 -6.45 -23.68 -13.79
C GLU A 422 -7.35 -24.93 -13.87
N LEU A 423 -8.65 -24.80 -13.59
CA LEU A 423 -9.62 -25.92 -13.60
C LEU A 423 -10.21 -26.22 -14.99
N GLY A 424 -9.98 -25.37 -15.99
CA GLY A 424 -10.51 -25.54 -17.35
C GLY A 424 -12.03 -25.38 -17.46
N VAL A 425 -12.63 -24.52 -16.62
CA VAL A 425 -14.09 -24.33 -16.51
C VAL A 425 -14.52 -22.91 -16.83
N ASP A 426 -15.82 -22.69 -17.04
CA ASP A 426 -16.40 -21.38 -17.23
C ASP A 426 -16.41 -20.59 -15.91
N ILE A 427 -16.02 -19.32 -16.00
CA ILE A 427 -15.96 -18.39 -14.86
C ILE A 427 -17.29 -18.29 -14.10
N ARG A 428 -18.44 -18.52 -14.76
CA ARG A 428 -19.78 -18.45 -14.16
C ARG A 428 -20.06 -19.55 -13.14
N ARG A 429 -19.21 -20.58 -13.06
CA ARG A 429 -19.30 -21.61 -12.00
C ARG A 429 -18.81 -21.15 -10.66
N ILE A 430 -18.00 -20.09 -10.65
CA ILE A 430 -17.22 -19.71 -9.50
C ILE A 430 -17.93 -18.56 -8.79
N ASN A 431 -18.24 -18.77 -7.52
CA ASN A 431 -18.68 -17.73 -6.59
C ASN A 431 -17.53 -17.39 -5.63
N TYR A 432 -17.19 -16.11 -5.55
CA TYR A 432 -16.16 -15.60 -4.65
C TYR A 432 -16.81 -15.12 -3.35
N MET A 433 -16.40 -15.70 -2.23
CA MET A 433 -16.96 -15.40 -0.91
C MET A 433 -16.36 -14.10 -0.33
N GLU A 434 -17.16 -13.36 0.43
CA GLU A 434 -16.66 -12.20 1.17
C GLU A 434 -15.55 -12.59 2.16
N VAL A 435 -14.63 -11.67 2.42
CA VAL A 435 -13.55 -11.89 3.39
C VAL A 435 -14.13 -11.90 4.79
N ASP A 436 -13.89 -13.01 5.50
CA ASP A 436 -14.36 -13.23 6.85
C ASP A 436 -13.23 -13.82 7.69
N THR A 437 -12.76 -13.05 8.67
CA THR A 437 -11.62 -13.43 9.51
C THR A 437 -11.80 -14.75 10.29
N SER A 438 -13.03 -15.28 10.42
CA SER A 438 -13.28 -16.58 11.06
C SER A 438 -13.10 -17.78 10.13
N VAL A 439 -13.13 -17.60 8.80
CA VAL A 439 -13.09 -18.71 7.82
C VAL A 439 -12.08 -18.50 6.69
N SER A 440 -11.79 -17.26 6.32
CA SER A 440 -10.79 -16.92 5.30
C SER A 440 -9.38 -17.14 5.86
N PRO A 441 -8.47 -17.76 5.08
CA PRO A 441 -7.08 -17.90 5.49
C PRO A 441 -6.41 -16.53 5.67
N GLU A 442 -5.77 -16.30 6.81
CA GLU A 442 -5.07 -15.05 7.08
C GLU A 442 -4.00 -14.78 6.01
N SER A 443 -4.14 -13.65 5.33
CA SER A 443 -3.33 -13.31 4.16
C SER A 443 -2.68 -11.93 4.29
N GLY A 444 -2.70 -11.31 5.47
CA GLY A 444 -2.22 -9.94 5.70
C GLY A 444 -3.05 -8.87 4.97
N ALA A 445 -2.48 -7.68 4.84
CA ALA A 445 -3.16 -6.53 4.23
C ALA A 445 -3.16 -6.59 2.68
N THR A 446 -4.22 -6.07 2.07
CA THR A 446 -4.27 -5.78 0.62
C THR A 446 -3.52 -4.48 0.32
N VAL A 447 -2.19 -4.56 0.28
CA VAL A 447 -1.27 -3.42 0.08
C VAL A 447 -0.13 -3.81 -0.88
N ALA A 448 0.86 -2.92 -1.08
CA ALA A 448 2.11 -3.23 -1.81
C ALA A 448 1.96 -3.85 -3.21
N SER A 449 0.79 -3.68 -3.85
CA SER A 449 0.45 -4.30 -5.13
C SER A 449 0.64 -5.82 -5.15
N ARG A 450 0.48 -6.49 -4.00
CA ARG A 450 0.80 -7.91 -3.83
C ARG A 450 -0.34 -8.86 -4.18
N SER A 451 -1.58 -8.38 -4.22
CA SER A 451 -2.77 -9.23 -4.24
C SER A 451 -2.79 -10.22 -5.40
N THR A 452 -2.56 -9.77 -6.63
CA THR A 452 -2.54 -10.63 -7.81
C THR A 452 -1.40 -11.64 -7.76
N ILE A 453 -0.22 -11.22 -7.31
CA ILE A 453 0.95 -12.12 -7.28
C ILE A 453 0.77 -13.17 -6.19
N LEU A 454 0.46 -12.76 -4.97
CA LEU A 454 0.42 -13.67 -3.82
C LEU A 454 -0.90 -14.40 -3.74
N GLY A 455 -2.01 -13.67 -3.69
CA GLY A 455 -3.35 -14.25 -3.63
C GLY A 455 -3.72 -15.02 -4.89
N GLY A 456 -3.34 -14.50 -6.07
CA GLY A 456 -3.54 -15.23 -7.32
C GLY A 456 -2.78 -16.56 -7.36
N ASN A 457 -1.51 -16.59 -6.90
CA ASN A 457 -0.78 -17.86 -6.79
C ASN A 457 -1.35 -18.78 -5.70
N ALA A 458 -1.87 -18.26 -4.59
CA ALA A 458 -2.54 -19.06 -3.58
C ALA A 458 -3.82 -19.72 -4.14
N VAL A 459 -4.62 -18.97 -4.89
CA VAL A 459 -5.82 -19.49 -5.58
C VAL A 459 -5.44 -20.52 -6.63
N LYS A 460 -4.42 -20.23 -7.45
CA LYS A 460 -3.89 -21.19 -8.44
C LYS A 460 -3.45 -22.47 -7.75
N ASN A 461 -2.69 -22.38 -6.66
CA ASN A 461 -2.20 -23.54 -5.93
C ASN A 461 -3.35 -24.39 -5.35
N ALA A 462 -4.36 -23.75 -4.74
CA ALA A 462 -5.54 -24.46 -4.21
C ALA A 462 -6.37 -25.13 -5.34
N ALA A 463 -6.58 -24.43 -6.46
CA ALA A 463 -7.24 -24.98 -7.64
C ALA A 463 -6.44 -26.14 -8.27
N HIS A 464 -5.11 -26.04 -8.27
CA HIS A 464 -4.23 -27.08 -8.78
C HIS A 464 -4.33 -28.38 -7.97
N GLN A 465 -4.35 -28.30 -6.64
CA GLN A 465 -4.52 -29.47 -5.77
C GLN A 465 -5.86 -30.20 -6.03
N LEU A 466 -6.95 -29.44 -6.27
CA LEU A 466 -8.22 -30.01 -6.68
C LEU A 466 -8.13 -30.68 -8.06
N LYS A 467 -7.48 -30.02 -9.02
CA LYS A 467 -7.26 -30.56 -10.37
C LYS A 467 -6.48 -31.87 -10.33
N GLU A 468 -5.44 -31.96 -9.51
CA GLU A 468 -4.67 -33.19 -9.31
C GLU A 468 -5.56 -34.32 -8.76
N THR A 469 -6.36 -34.02 -7.74
CA THR A 469 -7.32 -35.00 -7.17
C THR A 469 -8.31 -35.51 -8.22
N LEU A 470 -8.89 -34.61 -9.03
CA LEU A 470 -9.79 -34.98 -10.12
C LEU A 470 -9.07 -35.78 -11.21
N ALA A 471 -7.84 -35.38 -11.56
CA ALA A 471 -7.03 -36.05 -12.55
C ALA A 471 -6.71 -37.49 -12.15
N GLU A 472 -6.42 -37.76 -10.88
CA GLU A 472 -6.17 -39.11 -10.36
C GLU A 472 -7.41 -40.01 -10.49
N ILE A 473 -8.60 -39.50 -10.18
CA ILE A 473 -9.87 -40.22 -10.31
C ILE A 473 -10.10 -40.61 -11.78
N ILE A 474 -9.99 -39.63 -12.69
CA ILE A 474 -10.20 -39.84 -14.14
C ILE A 474 -9.13 -40.79 -14.70
N ALA A 475 -7.87 -40.62 -14.30
CA ALA A 475 -6.77 -41.47 -14.72
C ALA A 475 -7.01 -42.94 -14.36
N ALA A 476 -7.50 -43.20 -13.14
CA ALA A 476 -7.82 -44.54 -12.67
C ALA A 476 -8.99 -45.17 -13.45
N GLU A 477 -10.08 -44.40 -13.67
CA GLU A 477 -11.27 -44.88 -14.38
C GLU A 477 -10.99 -45.18 -15.85
N PHE A 478 -10.32 -44.26 -16.55
CA PHE A 478 -10.10 -44.35 -18.00
C PHE A 478 -8.75 -44.98 -18.38
N LYS A 479 -7.92 -45.38 -17.40
CA LYS A 479 -6.57 -45.95 -17.58
C LYS A 479 -5.65 -45.04 -18.41
N ILE A 480 -5.70 -43.74 -18.12
CA ILE A 480 -4.90 -42.68 -18.76
C ILE A 480 -3.92 -42.13 -17.72
N ARG A 481 -2.71 -41.72 -18.13
CA ARG A 481 -1.78 -41.05 -17.21
C ARG A 481 -2.26 -39.63 -16.90
N THR A 482 -2.11 -39.18 -15.65
CA THR A 482 -2.52 -37.84 -15.20
C THR A 482 -1.89 -36.71 -16.03
N ASP A 483 -0.63 -36.85 -16.44
CA ASP A 483 0.08 -35.87 -17.28
C ASP A 483 -0.46 -35.76 -18.72
N ASN A 484 -1.23 -36.75 -19.16
CA ASN A 484 -1.91 -36.78 -20.47
C ASN A 484 -3.35 -36.23 -20.41
N LEU A 485 -3.82 -35.73 -19.25
CA LEU A 485 -5.12 -35.09 -19.11
C LEU A 485 -5.03 -33.57 -19.33
N ASP A 486 -5.98 -33.03 -20.08
CA ASP A 486 -6.12 -31.60 -20.39
C ASP A 486 -7.52 -31.12 -20.02
N PHE A 487 -7.59 -30.19 -19.06
CA PHE A 487 -8.83 -29.61 -18.58
C PHE A 487 -9.04 -28.29 -19.32
N LYS A 488 -10.08 -28.21 -20.15
CA LYS A 488 -10.43 -27.00 -20.90
C LYS A 488 -11.88 -27.00 -21.32
N ASN A 489 -12.47 -25.82 -21.45
CA ASN A 489 -13.81 -25.62 -22.02
C ASN A 489 -14.85 -26.58 -21.42
N GLU A 490 -14.92 -26.71 -20.08
CA GLU A 490 -15.89 -27.55 -19.38
C GLU A 490 -15.70 -29.07 -19.52
N ASN A 491 -14.57 -29.49 -20.08
CA ASN A 491 -14.33 -30.90 -20.43
C ASN A 491 -12.89 -31.30 -20.14
N ILE A 492 -12.69 -32.61 -19.98
CA ILE A 492 -11.38 -33.23 -19.82
C ILE A 492 -11.07 -34.03 -21.07
N TYR A 493 -9.90 -33.79 -21.65
CA TYR A 493 -9.41 -34.40 -22.89
C TYR A 493 -8.16 -35.23 -22.65
N GLU A 494 -7.96 -36.25 -23.48
CA GLU A 494 -6.67 -36.93 -23.60
C GLU A 494 -5.78 -36.13 -24.56
N LYS A 495 -4.69 -35.51 -24.07
CA LYS A 495 -3.83 -34.59 -24.85
C LYS A 495 -3.40 -35.18 -26.19
N ASN A 496 -2.89 -36.40 -26.15
CA ASN A 496 -2.33 -37.05 -27.34
C ASN A 496 -3.36 -37.37 -28.44
N LYS A 497 -4.64 -37.50 -28.07
CA LYS A 497 -5.72 -37.82 -29.03
C LYS A 497 -6.63 -36.63 -29.31
N ASN A 498 -6.49 -35.55 -28.55
CA ASN A 498 -7.43 -34.43 -28.47
C ASN A 498 -8.90 -34.90 -28.37
N GLN A 499 -9.10 -36.03 -27.69
CA GLN A 499 -10.39 -36.70 -27.56
C GLN A 499 -10.99 -36.34 -26.22
N LYS A 500 -12.24 -35.85 -26.23
CA LYS A 500 -12.99 -35.65 -24.99
C LYS A 500 -13.20 -36.99 -24.29
N ILE A 501 -12.78 -37.07 -23.04
CA ILE A 501 -12.94 -38.23 -22.17
C ILE A 501 -14.27 -38.11 -21.43
N ILE A 502 -14.45 -37.01 -20.71
CA ILE A 502 -15.55 -36.79 -19.78
C ILE A 502 -15.80 -35.28 -19.60
N SER A 503 -17.03 -34.88 -19.32
CA SER A 503 -17.33 -33.47 -18.95
C SER A 503 -17.02 -33.23 -17.48
N PHE A 504 -16.64 -32.00 -17.11
CA PHE A 504 -16.36 -31.63 -15.72
C PHE A 504 -17.49 -32.06 -14.76
N ASN A 505 -18.75 -31.77 -15.09
CA ASN A 505 -19.93 -32.15 -14.30
C ASN A 505 -20.12 -33.66 -14.07
N LYS A 506 -19.47 -34.51 -14.86
CA LYS A 506 -19.63 -35.96 -14.74
C LYS A 506 -18.52 -36.57 -13.86
N VAL A 507 -17.44 -35.82 -13.65
CA VAL A 507 -16.33 -36.18 -12.75
C VAL A 507 -16.69 -35.87 -11.31
N ILE A 508 -17.35 -34.73 -11.08
CA ILE A 508 -17.94 -34.34 -9.80
C ILE A 508 -19.14 -35.24 -9.50
#